data_AF-A0ABD1MWJ6-F1
#
_entry.id   AF-A0ABD1MWJ6-F1
#
_cell.length_a   1.000
_cell.length_b   1.000
_cell.length_c   1.000
_cell.angle_alpha   90.00
_cell.angle_beta   90.00
_cell.angle_gamma   90.00
#
_symmetry.space_group_name_H-M   'P 1'
#
loop_
_entity.id
_entity.type
_entity.pdbx_description
1 polymer ?
#
loop_
_entity_poly.entity_id
_entity_poly.type
_entity_poly.pdbx_seq_one_letter_code
_entity_poly.pdbx_strand_id
1 'polypeptide(L)'
;MAGNRFYVRFVEDAFSNEFLCKISWRLRRRWPNCTNLSKSINFYVSHILREGSSCADKLASYHIPFRSDFSWWDRLPNCVRFEFAANRLGFPVYRFN
;
A
#
# COMPACT_ATOMS: atom_id res chain seq x y z
N MET A 1 7.16 -9.32 -16.20
CA MET A 1 6.68 -7.92 -16.13
C MET A 1 5.15 -7.75 -16.27
N ALA A 2 4.34 -8.80 -16.08
CA ALA A 2 2.87 -8.71 -16.21
C ALA A 2 2.15 -8.38 -14.88
N GLY A 3 2.67 -8.87 -13.74
CA GLY A 3 1.96 -8.81 -12.44
C GLY A 3 1.64 -7.40 -11.91
N ASN A 4 2.49 -6.40 -12.14
CA ASN A 4 2.25 -5.04 -11.62
C ASN A 4 1.15 -4.28 -12.37
N ARG A 5 0.92 -4.54 -13.66
CA ARG A 5 -0.14 -3.86 -14.42
C ARG A 5 -1.54 -4.32 -14.02
N PHE A 6 -1.68 -5.56 -13.56
CA PHE A 6 -2.98 -6.12 -13.15
C PHE A 6 -3.42 -5.65 -11.76
N TYR A 7 -2.49 -5.49 -10.82
CA TYR A 7 -2.83 -5.05 -9.45
C TYR A 7 -3.26 -3.58 -9.36
N VAL A 8 -2.74 -2.72 -10.24
CA VAL A 8 -3.00 -1.28 -10.19
C VAL A 8 -4.36 -0.93 -10.77
N ARG A 9 -4.68 -1.45 -11.98
CA ARG A 9 -6.03 -1.30 -12.55
C ARG A 9 -7.12 -1.79 -11.60
N PHE A 10 -6.81 -2.81 -10.82
CA PHE A 10 -7.76 -3.37 -9.88
C PHE A 10 -8.22 -2.38 -8.80
N VAL A 11 -7.31 -1.58 -8.22
CA VAL A 11 -7.65 -0.66 -7.13
C VAL A 11 -8.40 0.55 -7.67
N GLU A 12 -7.92 1.13 -8.77
CA GLU A 12 -8.61 2.23 -9.46
C GLU A 12 -10.01 1.79 -9.93
N ASP A 13 -10.12 0.63 -10.57
CA ASP A 13 -11.40 0.03 -10.99
C ASP A 13 -12.33 -0.23 -9.78
N ALA A 14 -11.77 -0.73 -8.66
CA ALA A 14 -12.56 -1.08 -7.47
C ALA A 14 -13.19 0.16 -6.81
N PHE A 15 -12.47 1.27 -6.73
CA PHE A 15 -13.03 2.53 -6.20
C PHE A 15 -13.93 3.25 -7.21
N SER A 16 -13.73 3.02 -8.51
CA SER A 16 -14.56 3.65 -9.57
C SER A 16 -15.87 2.92 -9.83
N ASN A 17 -15.98 1.63 -9.47
CA ASN A 17 -17.15 0.82 -9.78
C ASN A 17 -17.48 -0.15 -8.64
N GLU A 18 -18.40 0.25 -7.76
CA GLU A 18 -18.80 -0.45 -6.53
C GLU A 18 -19.39 -1.85 -6.79
N PHE A 19 -19.84 -2.12 -8.02
CA PHE A 19 -20.44 -3.40 -8.45
C PHE A 19 -19.46 -4.38 -9.10
N LEU A 20 -18.18 -4.00 -9.30
CA LEU A 20 -17.23 -4.92 -9.91
C LEU A 20 -16.90 -6.07 -8.95
N CYS A 21 -17.26 -7.28 -9.38
CA CYS A 21 -16.95 -8.61 -8.86
C CYS A 21 -15.44 -8.93 -8.82
N LYS A 22 -14.58 -7.92 -8.69
CA LYS A 22 -13.13 -8.08 -8.63
C LYS A 22 -12.64 -8.16 -7.18
N ILE A 23 -13.34 -7.57 -6.20
CA ILE A 23 -12.91 -7.61 -4.79
C ILE A 23 -12.77 -9.05 -4.30
N SER A 24 -11.56 -9.45 -3.92
CA SER A 24 -11.31 -10.81 -3.44
C SER A 24 -12.24 -11.15 -2.26
N TRP A 25 -12.68 -12.41 -2.18
CA TRP A 25 -13.57 -12.86 -1.10
C TRP A 25 -13.03 -12.54 0.30
N ARG A 26 -11.70 -12.50 0.46
CA ARG A 26 -11.00 -12.15 1.71
C ARG A 26 -11.24 -10.69 2.12
N LEU A 27 -11.40 -9.79 1.16
CA LEU A 27 -11.60 -8.36 1.38
C LEU A 27 -13.09 -7.97 1.41
N ARG A 28 -13.98 -8.83 0.90
CA ARG A 28 -15.42 -8.54 0.78
C ARG A 28 -16.09 -8.11 2.09
N ARG A 29 -15.64 -8.65 3.23
CA ARG A 29 -16.14 -8.24 4.56
C ARG A 29 -15.62 -6.88 5.03
N ARG A 30 -14.41 -6.49 4.63
CA ARG A 30 -13.78 -5.22 5.04
C ARG A 30 -14.06 -4.08 4.06
N TRP A 31 -14.44 -4.41 2.83
CA TRP A 31 -14.67 -3.46 1.75
C TRP A 31 -15.75 -2.41 2.06
N PRO A 32 -16.95 -2.75 2.57
CA PRO A 32 -17.96 -1.74 2.89
C PRO A 32 -17.49 -0.73 3.95
N ASN A 33 -16.69 -1.17 4.92
CA ASN A 33 -16.12 -0.27 5.93
C ASN A 33 -15.10 0.69 5.30
N CYS A 34 -14.28 0.18 4.39
CA CYS A 34 -13.30 0.99 3.66
C CYS A 34 -13.99 2.02 2.76
N THR A 35 -15.02 1.64 2.01
CA THR A 35 -15.75 2.57 1.13
C THR A 35 -16.51 3.62 1.92
N ASN A 36 -17.14 3.25 3.03
CA ASN A 36 -17.82 4.21 3.91
C ASN A 36 -16.84 5.23 4.52
N LEU A 37 -15.67 4.77 5.00
CA LEU A 37 -14.63 5.67 5.47
C LEU A 37 -14.13 6.59 4.35
N SER A 38 -13.93 6.02 3.15
CA SER A 38 -13.50 6.75 1.97
C SER A 38 -14.48 7.85 1.56
N LYS A 39 -15.79 7.66 1.77
CA LYS A 39 -16.81 8.70 1.54
C LYS A 39 -16.72 9.85 2.54
N SER A 40 -16.11 9.64 3.71
CA SER A 40 -15.95 10.67 4.75
C SER A 40 -14.65 11.47 4.64
N ILE A 41 -13.76 11.13 3.69
CA ILE A 41 -12.46 11.79 3.50
C ILE A 41 -12.28 12.18 2.03
N ASN A 42 -11.66 13.34 1.79
CA ASN A 42 -11.19 13.69 0.45
C ASN A 42 -9.87 12.96 0.19
N PHE A 43 -9.90 11.94 -0.66
CA PHE A 43 -8.71 11.19 -1.05
C PHE A 43 -8.57 11.14 -2.57
N TYR A 44 -7.34 10.96 -3.03
CA TYR A 44 -7.00 10.76 -4.43
C TYR A 44 -6.28 9.43 -4.58
N VAL A 45 -6.65 8.66 -5.61
CA VAL A 45 -5.97 7.41 -5.96
C VAL A 45 -5.03 7.70 -7.12
N SER A 46 -3.74 7.46 -6.91
CA SER A 46 -2.71 7.66 -7.91
C SER A 46 -1.80 6.45 -8.00
N HIS A 47 -1.27 6.19 -9.18
CA HIS A 47 -0.21 5.22 -9.36
C HIS A 47 1.10 5.71 -8.72
N ILE A 48 1.51 5.08 -7.62
CA ILE A 48 2.85 5.26 -7.06
C ILE A 48 3.75 4.24 -7.73
N LEU A 49 4.73 4.72 -8.51
CA LEU A 49 5.83 3.88 -8.97
C LEU A 49 6.49 3.27 -7.73
N ARG A 50 6.58 1.94 -7.69
CA ARG A 50 7.05 1.09 -6.58
C ARG A 50 8.20 1.67 -5.73
N GLU A 51 9.07 2.45 -6.35
CA GLU A 51 10.22 3.13 -5.74
C GLU A 51 9.81 4.10 -4.62
N GLY A 52 8.70 4.82 -4.76
CA GLY A 52 8.20 5.79 -3.76
C GLY A 52 7.55 5.16 -2.54
N SER A 53 7.26 3.86 -2.56
CA SER A 53 6.55 3.15 -1.47
C SER A 53 7.45 2.13 -0.73
N SER A 54 8.77 2.20 -0.91
CA SER A 54 9.72 1.21 -0.38
C SER A 54 9.63 1.06 1.16
N CYS A 55 9.39 2.16 1.89
CA CYS A 55 9.16 2.10 3.34
C CYS A 55 7.92 1.27 3.69
N ALA A 56 6.80 1.48 3.00
CA ALA A 56 5.56 0.75 3.27
C ALA A 56 5.70 -0.73 2.93
N ASP A 57 6.36 -1.07 1.81
CA ASP A 57 6.65 -2.45 1.43
C ASP A 57 7.49 -3.17 2.50
N LYS A 58 8.53 -2.49 3.02
CA LYS A 58 9.38 -3.03 4.07
C LYS A 58 8.66 -3.19 5.40
N LEU A 59 7.83 -2.24 5.80
CA LEU A 59 7.01 -2.36 7.02
C LEU A 59 6.00 -3.49 6.89
N ALA A 60 5.31 -3.57 5.75
CA ALA A 60 4.38 -4.66 5.47
C ALA A 60 5.08 -6.01 5.55
N SER A 61 6.28 -6.13 4.96
CA SER A 61 7.09 -7.35 4.99
C SER A 61 7.61 -7.69 6.38
N TYR A 62 8.06 -6.69 7.15
CA TYR A 62 8.54 -6.85 8.52
C TYR A 62 7.45 -7.41 9.44
N HIS A 63 6.20 -7.02 9.21
CA HIS A 63 5.07 -7.42 10.05
C HIS A 63 4.39 -8.73 9.60
N ILE A 64 4.81 -9.35 8.49
CA ILE A 64 4.28 -10.64 8.03
C ILE A 64 4.36 -11.74 9.10
N PRO A 65 5.44 -11.87 9.90
CA PRO A 65 5.50 -12.87 10.96
C PRO A 65 4.57 -12.56 12.16
N PHE A 66 4.21 -11.30 12.37
CA PHE A 66 3.48 -10.80 13.55
C PHE A 66 2.00 -10.49 13.25
N ARG A 67 1.36 -11.25 12.36
CA ARG A 67 0.03 -10.91 11.78
C ARG A 67 -1.08 -10.62 12.79
N SER A 68 -0.94 -11.11 14.02
CA SER A 68 -1.93 -10.99 15.09
C SER A 68 -1.63 -9.84 16.05
N ASP A 69 -0.41 -9.30 16.03
CA ASP A 69 0.05 -8.33 17.00
C ASP A 69 0.00 -6.93 16.41
N PHE A 70 -0.44 -5.97 17.21
CA PHE A 70 -0.34 -4.56 16.87
C PHE A 70 1.02 -4.02 17.34
N SER A 71 1.79 -3.45 16.41
CA SER A 71 3.05 -2.78 16.71
C SER A 71 2.89 -1.28 16.55
N TRP A 72 3.21 -0.54 17.61
CA TRP A 72 3.35 0.91 17.58
C TRP A 72 4.81 1.27 17.80
N TRP A 73 5.32 2.24 17.03
CA TRP A 73 6.70 2.68 17.13
C TRP A 73 6.76 4.20 17.37
N ASP A 74 7.25 4.61 18.54
CA ASP A 74 7.51 6.02 18.85
C ASP A 74 8.73 6.59 18.11
N ARG A 75 9.53 5.71 17.50
CA ARG A 75 10.74 6.04 16.73
C ARG A 75 10.76 5.23 15.44
N LEU A 76 11.39 5.81 14.41
CA LEU A 76 11.52 5.15 13.11
C LEU A 76 12.21 3.77 13.25
N PRO A 77 11.57 2.67 12.83
CA PRO A 77 12.17 1.35 12.88
C PRO A 77 13.44 1.26 12.03
N ASN A 78 14.44 0.53 12.52
CA ASN A 78 15.72 0.37 11.81
C ASN A 78 15.55 -0.26 10.42
N CYS A 79 14.52 -1.11 10.23
CA CYS A 79 14.27 -1.80 8.96
C CYS A 79 13.96 -0.85 7.79
N VAL A 80 13.44 0.36 8.05
CA VAL A 80 13.08 1.36 7.01
C VAL A 80 13.95 2.61 7.04
N ARG A 81 14.95 2.66 7.93
CA ARG A 81 15.73 3.87 8.19
C ARG A 81 16.48 4.36 6.95
N PHE A 82 17.01 3.43 6.14
CA PHE A 82 17.68 3.76 4.89
C PHE A 82 16.72 4.31 3.84
N GLU A 83 15.60 3.63 3.59
CA GLU A 83 14.59 4.04 2.60
C GLU A 83 13.98 5.38 2.97
N PHE A 84 13.74 5.60 4.26
CA PHE A 84 13.22 6.86 4.77
C PHE A 84 14.23 8.00 4.52
N ALA A 85 15.51 7.78 4.82
CA ALA A 85 16.56 8.77 4.56
C ALA A 85 16.72 9.05 3.07
N ALA A 86 16.71 8.01 2.24
CA ALA A 86 16.81 8.13 0.79
C ALA A 86 15.64 8.93 0.21
N ASN A 87 14.41 8.61 0.62
CA ASN A 87 13.21 9.33 0.20
C ASN A 87 13.25 10.80 0.66
N ARG A 88 13.65 11.05 1.91
CA ARG A 88 13.75 12.41 2.47
C ARG A 88 14.77 13.27 1.74
N LEU A 89 15.84 12.67 1.23
CA LEU A 89 16.90 13.36 0.49
C LEU A 89 16.63 13.41 -1.02
N GLY A 90 15.50 12.88 -1.49
CA GLY A 90 15.14 12.84 -2.91
C GLY A 90 16.05 11.92 -3.73
N PHE A 91 16.73 10.97 -3.09
CA PHE A 91 17.58 10.02 -3.81
C PHE A 91 16.71 9.10 -4.66
N PRO A 92 17.01 8.94 -5.95
CA PRO A 92 16.30 7.99 -6.78
C PRO A 92 16.73 6.57 -6.37
N VAL A 93 15.78 5.79 -5.86
CA VAL A 93 16.00 4.38 -5.50
C VAL A 93 15.58 3.51 -6.67
N TYR A 94 16.42 3.47 -7.71
CA TYR A 94 16.18 2.64 -8.88
C TYR A 94 16.34 1.16 -8.53
N ARG A 95 15.31 0.35 -8.79
CA ARG A 95 15.45 -1.12 -8.78
C ARG A 95 15.80 -1.58 -10.20
N PHE A 96 17.09 -1.75 -10.47
CA PHE A 96 17.53 -2.47 -11.66
C PHE A 96 17.25 -3.96 -11.44
N ASN A 97 16.30 -4.49 -12.21
CA ASN A 97 15.92 -5.89 -12.21
C ASN A 97 16.12 -6.44 -13.62
#